data_AF-A0A383DGN9-F1
#
_entry.id   AF-A0A383DGN9-F1
#
_cell.length_a   1.000
_cell.length_b   1.000
_cell.length_c   1.000
_cell.angle_alpha   90.00
_cell.angle_beta   90.00
_cell.angle_gamma   90.00
#
_symmetry.space_group_name_H-M   'P 1'
#
loop_
_entity.id
_entity.type
_entity.pdbx_description
1 polymer ?
#
loop_
_entity_poly.entity_id
_entity_poly.type
_entity_poly.pdbx_seq_one_letter_code
_entity_poly.pdbx_strand_id
1 'polypeptide(L)'
;VFDRWWEHAVDNYTSWEGGRAVAMDLYYDPVVDEHLASPIGLIAPVWYLAPQRREFAESAWTLAATMAGLLGDNQLSGLEDPNLSVMLAWHTGEFADQEVKSRLWEHLDESFEPTWDRELGEFTFRFGFDEPYPRGQLNARAMAGWVCTPGAWSRIFNT
;
A
#
# COMPACT_ATOMS: atom_id res chain seq x y z
N VAL A 1 24.41 8.34 -0.31
CA VAL A 1 23.54 9.32 0.42
C VAL A 1 22.29 8.63 0.94
N PHE A 2 21.55 7.90 0.08
CA PHE A 2 20.37 7.13 0.50
C PHE A 2 20.66 6.15 1.64
N ASP A 3 21.73 5.33 1.56
CA ASP A 3 21.98 4.31 2.60
C ASP A 3 22.20 4.90 3.99
N ARG A 4 22.97 5.99 4.09
CA ARG A 4 23.20 6.69 5.36
C ARG A 4 21.92 7.33 5.90
N TRP A 5 21.08 7.88 5.01
CA TRP A 5 19.77 8.40 5.41
C TRP A 5 18.86 7.27 5.88
N TRP A 6 18.87 6.13 5.19
CA TRP A 6 18.08 4.96 5.53
C TRP A 6 18.45 4.37 6.88
N GLU A 7 19.75 4.17 7.14
CA GLU A 7 20.24 3.70 8.45
C GLU A 7 19.77 4.62 9.58
N HIS A 8 19.95 5.93 9.41
CA HIS A 8 19.46 6.90 10.37
C HIS A 8 17.94 6.84 10.55
N ALA A 9 17.18 6.74 9.45
CA ALA A 9 15.72 6.70 9.51
C ALA A 9 15.20 5.43 10.21
N VAL A 10 15.84 4.29 9.96
CA VAL A 10 15.52 3.04 10.63
C VAL A 10 15.80 3.12 12.13
N ASP A 11 16.93 3.70 12.53
CA ASP A 11 17.33 3.77 13.93
C ASP A 11 16.51 4.77 14.75
N ASN A 12 15.99 5.83 14.12
CA ASN A 12 15.38 6.97 14.83
C ASN A 12 13.87 7.09 14.62
N TYR A 13 13.33 6.55 13.52
CA TYR A 13 11.93 6.74 13.13
C TYR A 13 11.16 5.43 12.96
N THR A 14 11.70 4.29 13.39
CA THR A 14 11.04 2.99 13.28
C THR A 14 10.85 2.35 14.65
N SER A 15 9.62 1.93 14.94
CA SER A 15 9.29 1.15 16.13
C SER A 15 9.38 -0.34 15.84
N TRP A 16 10.04 -1.07 16.73
CA TRP A 16 10.34 -2.50 16.58
C TRP A 16 9.69 -3.32 17.69
N GLU A 17 9.05 -4.43 17.33
CA GLU A 17 8.54 -5.43 18.27
C GLU A 17 9.02 -6.82 17.84
N GLY A 18 9.68 -7.55 18.75
CA GLY A 18 10.17 -8.90 18.46
C GLY A 18 11.12 -8.99 17.24
N GLY A 19 11.87 -7.93 16.95
CA GLY A 19 12.77 -7.85 15.81
C GLY A 19 12.09 -7.54 14.47
N ARG A 20 10.81 -7.15 14.47
CA ARG A 20 10.06 -6.74 13.28
C ARG A 20 9.63 -5.28 13.41
N ALA A 21 9.71 -4.52 12.32
CA ALA A 21 9.16 -3.17 12.27
C ALA A 21 7.63 -3.26 12.36
N VAL A 22 7.03 -2.48 13.26
CA VAL A 22 5.56 -2.43 13.46
C VAL A 22 4.97 -1.05 13.17
N ALA A 23 5.80 0.00 13.22
CA ALA A 23 5.42 1.35 12.88
C ALA A 23 6.65 2.13 12.41
N MET A 24 6.40 3.18 11.64
CA MET A 24 7.37 4.26 11.44
C MET A 24 6.69 5.58 11.76
N ASP A 25 7.48 6.61 12.02
CA ASP A 25 6.93 7.94 12.20
C ASP A 25 6.24 8.39 10.93
N LEU A 26 4.93 8.58 11.05
CA LEU A 26 4.14 9.27 10.04
C LEU A 26 4.54 10.75 9.99
N TYR A 27 4.94 11.30 11.13
CA TYR A 27 5.41 12.66 11.29
C TYR A 27 6.39 12.74 12.47
N TYR A 28 7.43 13.55 12.31
CA TYR A 28 8.38 13.90 13.37
C TYR A 28 8.55 15.42 13.38
N ASP A 29 8.39 16.04 14.56
CA ASP A 29 8.65 17.46 14.78
C ASP A 29 10.00 17.66 15.48
N PRO A 30 11.04 18.14 14.78
CA PRO A 30 12.36 18.32 15.37
C PRO A 30 12.48 19.55 16.29
N VAL A 31 11.50 20.45 16.30
CA VAL A 31 11.53 21.64 17.17
C VAL A 31 11.16 21.26 18.60
N VAL A 32 10.20 20.34 18.75
CA VAL A 32 9.73 19.86 20.05
C VAL A 32 10.10 18.40 20.36
N ASP A 33 10.81 17.73 19.45
CA ASP A 33 11.23 16.33 19.58
C ASP A 33 10.04 15.36 19.73
N GLU A 34 8.99 15.57 18.93
CA GLU A 34 7.75 14.79 19.01
C GLU A 34 7.61 13.84 17.83
N HIS A 35 7.40 12.56 18.16
CA HIS A 35 7.29 11.46 17.21
C HIS A 35 5.84 10.96 17.13
N LEU A 36 5.26 11.01 15.94
CA LEU A 36 3.97 10.40 15.64
C LEU A 36 4.17 9.07 14.92
N ALA A 37 4.51 8.03 15.68
CA ALA A 37 4.64 6.66 15.17
C ALA A 37 3.28 6.05 14.82
N SER A 38 3.17 5.44 13.64
CA SER A 38 1.96 4.73 13.21
C SER A 38 2.29 3.57 12.27
N PRO A 39 1.53 2.46 12.29
CA PRO A 39 1.61 1.44 11.25
C PRO A 39 1.48 2.03 9.84
N ILE A 40 0.66 3.07 9.66
CA ILE A 40 0.52 3.74 8.35
C ILE A 40 1.84 4.37 7.88
N GLY A 41 2.64 4.92 8.79
CA GLY A 41 3.97 5.46 8.46
C GLY A 41 4.90 4.39 7.88
N LEU A 42 4.75 3.13 8.33
CA LEU A 42 5.50 1.98 7.83
C LEU A 42 4.94 1.44 6.50
N ILE A 43 3.62 1.43 6.32
CA ILE A 43 2.94 0.78 5.19
C ILE A 43 2.86 1.69 3.96
N ALA A 44 2.63 2.99 4.15
CA ALA A 44 2.52 3.96 3.06
C ALA A 44 3.74 4.01 2.11
N PRO A 45 5.01 3.92 2.59
CA PRO A 45 6.17 3.99 1.71
C PRO A 45 6.54 2.67 1.01
N VAL A 46 5.86 1.55 1.28
CA VAL A 46 6.22 0.21 0.77
C VAL A 46 6.49 0.17 -0.72
N TRP A 47 5.63 0.78 -1.55
CA TRP A 47 5.84 0.80 -3.00
C TRP A 47 7.15 1.48 -3.41
N TYR A 48 7.52 2.57 -2.74
CA TYR A 48 8.78 3.29 -3.02
C TYR A 48 9.99 2.56 -2.44
N LEU A 49 9.82 1.83 -1.35
CA LEU A 49 10.87 1.03 -0.72
C LEU A 49 11.11 -0.29 -1.45
N ALA A 50 10.12 -0.86 -2.13
CA ALA A 50 10.26 -2.13 -2.84
C ALA A 50 11.53 -2.26 -3.72
N PRO A 51 11.86 -1.29 -4.60
CA PRO A 51 13.09 -1.36 -5.40
C PRO A 51 14.39 -1.14 -4.61
N GLN A 52 14.33 -0.49 -3.44
CA GLN A 52 15.51 0.02 -2.72
C GLN A 52 15.86 -0.79 -1.47
N ARG A 53 14.83 -1.33 -0.81
CA ARG A 53 14.84 -2.02 0.49
C ARG A 53 13.77 -3.12 0.49
N ARG A 54 13.89 -4.05 -0.45
CA ARG A 54 12.89 -5.09 -0.72
C ARG A 54 12.43 -5.84 0.53
N GLU A 55 13.36 -6.36 1.32
CA GLU A 55 13.03 -7.18 2.51
C GLU A 55 12.23 -6.37 3.54
N PHE A 56 12.59 -5.10 3.75
CA PHE A 56 11.85 -4.22 4.66
C PHE A 56 10.45 -3.91 4.13
N ALA A 57 10.34 -3.59 2.83
CA ALA A 57 9.07 -3.32 2.17
C ALA A 57 8.14 -4.54 2.19
N GLU A 58 8.69 -5.73 1.95
CA GLU A 58 7.96 -7.00 2.00
C GLU A 58 7.47 -7.29 3.42
N SER A 59 8.31 -7.09 4.45
CA SER A 59 7.89 -7.25 5.85
C SER A 59 6.76 -6.29 6.22
N ALA A 60 6.82 -5.02 5.80
CA ALA A 60 5.78 -4.03 6.05
C ALA A 60 4.46 -4.36 5.31
N TRP A 61 4.54 -4.82 4.06
CA TRP A 61 3.41 -5.34 3.31
C TRP A 61 2.77 -6.55 4.02
N THR A 62 3.57 -7.53 4.43
CA THR A 62 3.08 -8.73 5.11
C THR A 62 2.37 -8.39 6.42
N LEU A 63 2.88 -7.42 7.18
CA LEU A 63 2.20 -6.91 8.38
C LEU A 63 0.82 -6.35 8.02
N ALA A 64 0.75 -5.46 7.04
CA ALA A 64 -0.50 -4.83 6.61
C ALA A 64 -1.53 -5.85 6.11
N ALA A 65 -1.11 -6.77 5.25
CA ALA A 65 -1.96 -7.82 4.70
C ALA A 65 -2.44 -8.78 5.79
N THR A 66 -1.61 -9.08 6.80
CA THR A 66 -2.02 -9.88 7.97
C THR A 66 -3.08 -9.15 8.79
N MET A 67 -2.87 -7.86 9.10
CA MET A 67 -3.82 -7.04 9.85
C MET A 67 -5.17 -6.91 9.14
N ALA A 68 -5.15 -6.81 7.81
CA ALA A 68 -6.36 -6.77 7.00
C ALA A 68 -7.04 -8.14 6.82
N GLY A 69 -6.47 -9.23 7.33
CA GLY A 69 -6.98 -10.59 7.15
C GLY A 69 -6.81 -11.11 5.72
N LEU A 70 -5.99 -10.47 4.89
CA LEU A 70 -5.82 -10.77 3.47
C LEU A 70 -4.97 -12.04 3.24
N LEU A 71 -4.08 -12.38 4.18
CA LEU A 71 -3.30 -13.61 4.12
C LEU A 71 -4.08 -14.78 4.77
N GLY A 72 -4.22 -15.88 4.04
CA GLY A 72 -5.00 -17.06 4.42
C GLY A 72 -6.51 -16.86 4.25
N ASP A 73 -7.32 -17.59 5.02
CA ASP A 73 -8.80 -17.59 4.93
C ASP A 73 -9.48 -16.72 6.02
N ASN A 74 -8.76 -15.74 6.57
CA ASN A 74 -9.27 -14.89 7.65
C ASN A 74 -10.36 -13.94 7.15
N GLN A 75 -11.24 -13.42 8.00
CA GLN A 75 -12.19 -12.37 7.58
C GLN A 75 -11.46 -11.07 7.24
N LEU A 76 -11.83 -10.42 6.13
CA LEU A 76 -11.29 -9.10 5.75
C LEU A 76 -11.74 -8.02 6.76
N SER A 77 -10.86 -7.09 7.10
CA SER A 77 -11.14 -6.00 8.05
C SER A 77 -10.47 -4.69 7.64
N GLY A 78 -11.15 -3.57 7.84
CA GLY A 78 -10.63 -2.22 7.56
C GLY A 78 -10.65 -1.82 6.08
N LEU A 79 -11.08 -2.70 5.19
CA LEU A 79 -11.10 -2.47 3.74
C LEU A 79 -12.33 -1.69 3.26
N GLU A 80 -13.21 -1.30 4.17
CA GLU A 80 -14.25 -0.30 3.93
C GLU A 80 -13.67 1.11 3.71
N ASP A 81 -12.45 1.40 4.22
CA ASP A 81 -11.72 2.62 3.87
C ASP A 81 -11.06 2.46 2.50
N PRO A 82 -11.48 3.24 1.49
CA PRO A 82 -10.87 3.16 0.16
C PRO A 82 -9.38 3.50 0.16
N ASN A 83 -8.88 4.30 1.11
CA ASN A 83 -7.45 4.60 1.17
C ASN A 83 -6.63 3.38 1.54
N LEU A 84 -7.04 2.65 2.59
CA LEU A 84 -6.37 1.41 2.99
C LEU A 84 -6.53 0.32 1.92
N SER A 85 -7.75 0.10 1.43
CA SER A 85 -8.02 -0.96 0.47
C SER A 85 -7.25 -0.75 -0.85
N VAL A 86 -7.23 0.47 -1.38
CA VAL A 86 -6.46 0.80 -2.59
C VAL A 86 -4.95 0.76 -2.34
N MET A 87 -4.49 1.16 -1.15
CA MET A 87 -3.07 1.04 -0.79
C MET A 87 -2.63 -0.42 -0.79
N LEU A 88 -3.43 -1.33 -0.21
CA LEU A 88 -3.10 -2.75 -0.25
C LEU A 88 -3.18 -3.31 -1.68
N ALA A 89 -4.20 -2.90 -2.46
CA ALA A 89 -4.34 -3.34 -3.84
C ALA A 89 -3.13 -2.93 -4.68
N TRP A 90 -2.62 -1.72 -4.45
CA TRP A 90 -1.40 -1.23 -5.07
C TRP A 90 -0.21 -2.15 -4.74
N HIS A 91 0.00 -2.46 -3.46
CA HIS A 91 1.14 -3.29 -3.01
C HIS A 91 1.05 -4.75 -3.49
N THR A 92 -0.15 -5.29 -3.72
CA THR A 92 -0.31 -6.64 -4.32
C THR A 92 0.39 -6.76 -5.67
N GLY A 93 0.44 -5.67 -6.44
CA GLY A 93 1.13 -5.65 -7.74
C GLY A 93 2.62 -5.95 -7.66
N GLU A 94 3.24 -5.84 -6.49
CA GLU A 94 4.67 -6.06 -6.28
C GLU A 94 4.97 -7.32 -5.43
N PHE A 95 4.12 -7.62 -4.45
CA PHE A 95 4.42 -8.61 -3.40
C PHE A 95 3.43 -9.79 -3.29
N ALA A 96 2.32 -9.81 -4.03
CA ALA A 96 1.31 -10.84 -3.88
C ALA A 96 1.20 -11.76 -5.11
N ASP A 97 0.92 -13.04 -4.87
CA ASP A 97 0.53 -13.96 -5.93
C ASP A 97 -0.90 -13.68 -6.43
N GLN A 98 -1.35 -14.48 -7.40
CA GLN A 98 -2.64 -14.31 -8.02
C GLN A 98 -3.81 -14.57 -7.06
N GLU A 99 -3.66 -15.44 -6.07
CA GLU A 99 -4.74 -15.80 -5.14
C GLU A 99 -5.05 -14.65 -4.18
N VAL A 100 -4.01 -14.15 -3.50
CA VAL A 100 -4.11 -13.00 -2.60
C VAL A 100 -4.60 -11.76 -3.36
N LYS A 101 -4.08 -11.56 -4.57
CA LYS A 101 -4.51 -10.47 -5.45
C LYS A 101 -5.99 -10.60 -5.80
N SER A 102 -6.42 -11.74 -6.34
CA SER A 102 -7.83 -11.97 -6.73
C SER A 102 -8.80 -11.70 -5.57
N ARG A 103 -8.49 -12.20 -4.37
CA ARG A 103 -9.31 -11.99 -3.18
C ARG A 103 -9.53 -10.52 -2.82
N LEU A 104 -8.47 -9.70 -2.91
CA LEU A 104 -8.60 -8.26 -2.68
C LEU A 104 -9.38 -7.57 -3.80
N TRP A 105 -9.16 -7.98 -5.05
CA TRP A 105 -9.84 -7.39 -6.20
C TRP A 105 -11.34 -7.70 -6.25
N GLU A 106 -11.76 -8.88 -5.80
CA GLU A 106 -13.17 -9.21 -5.59
C GLU A 106 -13.81 -8.25 -4.58
N HIS A 107 -13.12 -7.95 -3.46
CA HIS A 107 -13.59 -6.95 -2.49
C HIS A 107 -13.72 -5.55 -3.10
N LEU A 108 -12.74 -5.10 -3.91
CA LEU A 108 -12.80 -3.79 -4.58
C LEU A 108 -13.96 -3.70 -5.57
N ASP A 109 -14.21 -4.76 -6.35
CA ASP A 109 -15.29 -4.85 -7.34
C ASP A 109 -16.66 -4.73 -6.66
N GLU A 110 -16.83 -5.40 -5.50
CA GLU A 110 -18.06 -5.35 -4.71
C GLU A 110 -18.26 -4.01 -3.98
N SER A 111 -17.17 -3.37 -3.53
CA SER A 111 -17.24 -2.26 -2.57
C SER A 111 -17.16 -0.86 -3.19
N PHE A 112 -16.55 -0.69 -4.37
CA PHE A 112 -16.15 0.64 -4.86
C PHE A 112 -16.71 1.05 -6.22
N GLU A 113 -17.84 0.47 -6.62
CA GLU A 113 -18.65 0.94 -7.74
C GLU A 113 -17.83 1.06 -9.05
N PRO A 114 -17.28 -0.04 -9.58
CA PRO A 114 -16.60 -0.04 -10.87
C PRO A 114 -17.57 0.43 -11.97
N THR A 115 -17.13 1.39 -12.78
CA THR A 115 -17.94 1.95 -13.87
C THR A 115 -17.10 2.22 -15.11
N TRP A 116 -17.77 2.22 -16.25
CA TRP A 116 -17.20 2.56 -17.54
C TRP A 116 -17.89 3.80 -18.11
N ASP A 117 -17.16 4.91 -18.19
CA ASP A 117 -17.62 6.10 -18.89
C ASP A 117 -17.51 5.84 -20.40
N ARG A 118 -18.66 5.75 -21.08
CA ARG A 118 -18.70 5.49 -22.53
C ARG A 118 -18.37 6.70 -23.38
N GLU A 119 -18.49 7.91 -22.84
CA GLU A 119 -18.17 9.14 -23.56
C GLU A 119 -16.66 9.39 -23.53
N LEU A 120 -16.03 9.24 -22.36
CA LEU A 120 -14.58 9.38 -22.18
C LEU A 120 -13.81 8.12 -22.58
N GLY A 121 -14.45 6.94 -22.56
CA GLY A 121 -13.80 5.66 -22.80
C GLY A 121 -12.92 5.21 -21.64
N GLU A 122 -13.27 5.61 -20.41
CA GLU A 122 -12.45 5.42 -19.22
C GLU A 122 -13.13 4.46 -18.24
N PHE A 123 -12.32 3.57 -17.64
CA PHE A 123 -12.71 2.76 -16.49
C PHE A 123 -12.33 3.48 -15.21
N THR A 124 -13.23 3.47 -14.22
CA THR A 124 -12.97 4.04 -12.91
C THR A 124 -13.74 3.33 -11.81
N PHE A 125 -13.17 3.28 -10.61
CA PHE A 125 -13.92 3.09 -9.37
C PHE A 125 -14.39 4.44 -8.86
N ARG A 126 -15.62 4.51 -8.33
CA ARG A 126 -16.17 5.75 -7.76
C ARG A 126 -15.88 5.90 -6.27
N PHE A 127 -15.61 4.78 -5.57
CA PHE A 127 -15.28 4.76 -4.14
C PHE A 127 -16.34 5.44 -3.23
N GLY A 128 -17.60 5.52 -3.67
CA GLY A 128 -18.68 6.21 -2.94
C GLY A 128 -18.51 7.73 -2.83
N PHE A 129 -17.52 8.32 -3.51
CA PHE A 129 -17.41 9.76 -3.66
C PHE A 129 -18.31 10.14 -4.83
N ASP A 130 -19.44 10.80 -4.57
CA ASP A 130 -20.39 11.26 -5.58
C ASP A 130 -19.82 12.43 -6.41
N GLU A 131 -18.68 12.16 -7.07
CA GLU A 131 -17.86 13.11 -7.80
C GLU A 131 -17.93 12.78 -9.31
N PRO A 132 -17.95 13.79 -10.20
CA PRO A 132 -17.96 13.57 -11.64
C PRO A 132 -16.62 13.03 -12.17
N TYR A 133 -15.52 13.33 -11.47
CA TYR A 133 -14.17 12.89 -11.80
C TYR A 133 -13.58 12.15 -10.60
N PRO A 134 -13.92 10.87 -10.41
CA PRO A 134 -13.49 10.11 -9.25
C PRO A 134 -11.96 10.14 -9.07
N ARG A 135 -11.54 10.32 -7.81
CA ARG A 135 -10.17 10.66 -7.41
C ARG A 135 -9.07 9.91 -8.18
N GLY A 136 -8.40 10.63 -9.08
CA GLY A 136 -7.36 10.08 -9.96
C GLY A 136 -6.22 9.36 -9.23
N GLN A 137 -5.85 9.79 -8.02
CA GLN A 137 -4.80 9.11 -7.23
C GLN A 137 -5.22 7.70 -6.77
N LEU A 138 -6.48 7.50 -6.38
CA LEU A 138 -6.98 6.20 -5.96
C LEU A 138 -7.09 5.27 -7.16
N ASN A 139 -7.69 5.73 -8.25
CA ASN A 139 -7.75 4.97 -9.49
C ASN A 139 -6.37 4.62 -10.04
N ALA A 140 -5.41 5.56 -10.03
CA ALA A 140 -4.05 5.28 -10.50
C ALA A 140 -3.34 4.21 -9.66
N ARG A 141 -3.47 4.25 -8.32
CA ARG A 141 -2.89 3.23 -7.42
C ARG A 141 -3.54 1.87 -7.61
N ALA A 142 -4.88 1.83 -7.69
CA ALA A 142 -5.62 0.61 -7.95
C ALA A 142 -5.17 0.01 -9.28
N MET A 143 -5.16 0.81 -10.36
CA MET A 143 -4.77 0.32 -11.69
C MET A 143 -3.31 -0.14 -11.73
N ALA A 144 -2.38 0.53 -11.04
CA ALA A 144 -1.00 0.05 -10.90
C ALA A 144 -0.96 -1.35 -10.26
N GLY A 145 -1.69 -1.56 -9.16
CA GLY A 145 -1.84 -2.88 -8.53
C GLY A 145 -2.46 -3.93 -9.47
N TRP A 146 -3.42 -3.53 -10.29
CA TRP A 146 -4.11 -4.42 -11.24
C TRP A 146 -3.18 -4.89 -12.36
N VAL A 147 -2.44 -3.98 -13.00
CA VAL A 147 -1.62 -4.32 -14.18
C VAL A 147 -0.27 -4.94 -13.82
N CYS A 148 0.27 -4.63 -12.65
CA CYS A 148 1.58 -5.15 -12.24
C CYS A 148 1.51 -6.63 -11.83
N THR A 149 2.62 -7.32 -12.08
CA THR A 149 2.90 -8.68 -11.58
C THR A 149 4.05 -8.63 -10.59
N PRO A 150 4.22 -9.62 -9.70
CA PRO A 150 5.27 -9.60 -8.69
C PRO A 150 6.64 -9.19 -9.23
N GLY A 151 7.26 -8.23 -8.54
CA GLY A 151 8.55 -7.66 -8.92
C GLY A 151 8.52 -6.67 -10.09
N ALA A 152 7.37 -6.39 -10.72
CA ALA A 152 7.30 -5.53 -11.91
C ALA A 152 7.80 -4.12 -11.63
N TRP A 153 7.49 -3.57 -10.46
CA TRP A 153 7.95 -2.24 -10.08
C TRP A 153 9.44 -2.26 -9.76
N SER A 154 9.89 -3.22 -8.96
CA SER A 154 11.31 -3.34 -8.58
C SER A 154 12.25 -3.52 -9.78
N ARG A 155 11.80 -4.24 -10.82
CA ARG A 155 12.60 -4.48 -12.03
C ARG A 155 12.93 -3.21 -12.81
N ILE A 156 12.07 -2.19 -12.79
CA ILE A 156 12.30 -0.93 -13.52
C ILE A 156 13.58 -0.22 -13.04
N PHE A 157 13.92 -0.36 -11.76
CA PHE A 157 15.03 0.36 -11.13
C PHE A 157 16.31 -0.48 -10.98
N ASN A 158 16.23 -1.79 -11.22
CA ASN A 158 17.29 -2.75 -10.93
C ASN A 158 17.74 -3.57 -12.15
N THR A 159 17.35 -3.15 -13.36
CA THR A 159 17.87 -3.68 -14.64
C THR A 159 19.26 -3.15 -15.00
#